data_AF-A0A965SF74-F1
#
_entry.id   AF-A0A965SF74-F1
#
_cell.length_a   1.000
_cell.length_b   1.000
_cell.length_c   1.000
_cell.angle_alpha   90.00
_cell.angle_beta   90.00
_cell.angle_gamma   90.00
#
_symmetry.space_group_name_H-M   'P 1'
#
loop_
_entity.id
_entity.type
_entity.pdbx_description
1 polymer ?
#
loop_
_entity_poly.entity_id
_entity_poly.type
_entity_poly.pdbx_seq_one_letter_code
_entity_poly.pdbx_strand_id
1 'polypeptide(L)'
;MDTDMTSINLSDYEVHSAEYPVFSFRNILSPELFDDLNKEFPPMSSMSERRGELFAQCHSSDAKGQFHQFCTEFESIRALREMIDSEAFVFRLTKFLVSNRRSWGSYGSFLRLLVRTRLNRLTATVSLHCGVRGYGLTPHTDKADKFAALIIYLGSGDFNAVATGGTAFYTPTENHLAKRFLRRLTGMNQRGWRFVPFRFLPLVSVGLPRVYSKGESSDQGAKALMAEFHHAHKRFFVSEFVPNSGALFFKDQLTWHEVDLANFPPHELRRSILINLYCVPALPKRIFHRFRDAIRPSVP
;
A
#
# COMPACT_ATOMS: atom_id res chain seq x y z
N MET A 1 -1.95 20.75 -28.15
CA MET A 1 -2.24 19.86 -27.02
C MET A 1 -0.90 19.25 -26.66
N ASP A 2 -0.22 19.80 -25.66
CA ASP A 2 1.02 19.22 -25.17
C ASP A 2 0.67 17.93 -24.44
N THR A 3 0.87 16.80 -25.10
CA THR A 3 0.89 15.50 -24.46
C THR A 3 2.12 15.47 -23.58
N ASP A 4 1.91 15.78 -22.32
CA ASP A 4 2.88 15.74 -21.22
C ASP A 4 3.46 14.30 -21.15
N MET A 5 4.61 14.10 -21.81
CA MET A 5 5.31 12.82 -21.97
C MET A 5 5.74 12.19 -20.63
N THR A 6 5.58 12.92 -19.52
CA THR A 6 5.95 12.53 -18.16
C THR A 6 4.73 12.46 -17.25
N SER A 7 3.67 11.75 -17.67
CA SER A 7 2.43 11.70 -16.88
C SER A 7 2.05 10.30 -16.42
N ILE A 8 1.61 10.21 -15.16
CA ILE A 8 0.87 9.07 -14.62
C ILE A 8 -0.57 9.15 -15.16
N ASN A 9 -0.93 8.20 -16.02
CA ASN A 9 -2.25 8.03 -16.60
C ASN A 9 -3.21 7.40 -15.57
N LEU A 10 -4.21 8.17 -15.15
CA LEU A 10 -5.29 7.71 -14.26
C LEU A 10 -6.64 7.62 -14.98
N SER A 11 -6.65 7.62 -16.32
CA SER A 11 -7.87 7.63 -17.13
C SER A 11 -8.32 6.25 -17.59
N ASP A 12 -7.39 5.32 -17.82
CA ASP A 12 -7.66 3.94 -18.19
C ASP A 12 -7.65 3.05 -16.95
N TYR A 13 -8.82 2.86 -16.34
CA TYR A 13 -8.96 2.09 -15.11
C TYR A 13 -10.21 1.22 -15.07
N GLU A 14 -10.10 0.12 -14.33
CA GLU A 14 -11.22 -0.72 -13.92
C GLU A 14 -11.47 -0.55 -12.42
N VAL A 15 -12.74 -0.62 -12.03
CA VAL A 15 -13.17 -0.51 -10.64
C VAL A 15 -13.49 -1.90 -10.11
N HIS A 16 -12.79 -2.29 -9.05
CA HIS A 16 -13.05 -3.52 -8.31
C HIS A 16 -13.84 -3.18 -7.06
N SER A 17 -15.15 -3.39 -7.14
CA SER A 17 -16.09 -2.92 -6.14
C SER A 17 -16.08 -3.80 -4.88
N ALA A 18 -15.76 -3.14 -3.76
CA ALA A 18 -16.05 -3.57 -2.40
C ALA A 18 -16.63 -2.36 -1.64
N GLU A 19 -16.73 -2.43 -0.30
CA GLU A 19 -17.05 -1.23 0.49
C GLU A 19 -16.03 -0.09 0.24
N TYR A 20 -14.78 -0.46 0.00
CA TYR A 20 -13.66 0.41 -0.35
C TYR A 20 -13.13 0.01 -1.73
N PRO A 21 -13.35 0.81 -2.78
CA PRO A 21 -12.98 0.43 -4.14
C PRO A 21 -11.46 0.35 -4.29
N VAL A 22 -11.02 -0.62 -5.09
CA VAL A 22 -9.67 -0.69 -5.64
C VAL A 22 -9.76 -0.39 -7.13
N PHE A 23 -8.87 0.45 -7.63
CA PHE A 23 -8.82 0.82 -9.04
C PHE A 23 -7.60 0.16 -9.65
N SER A 24 -7.77 -0.66 -10.68
CA SER A 24 -6.64 -1.20 -11.44
C SER A 24 -6.44 -0.41 -12.71
N PHE A 25 -5.20 -0.25 -13.13
CA PHE A 25 -4.86 0.53 -14.31
C PHE A 25 -3.94 -0.28 -15.22
N ARG A 26 -3.99 0.03 -16.51
CA ARG A 26 -3.04 -0.42 -17.51
C ARG A 26 -2.37 0.79 -18.13
N ASN A 27 -1.13 0.62 -18.60
CA ASN A 27 -0.34 1.69 -19.22
C ASN A 27 -0.30 2.95 -18.32
N ILE A 28 0.01 2.75 -17.03
CA ILE A 28 0.00 3.82 -16.02
C ILE A 28 1.03 4.90 -16.37
N LEU A 29 2.19 4.49 -16.83
CA LEU A 29 3.27 5.37 -17.23
C LEU A 29 3.29 5.45 -18.77
N SER A 30 3.79 6.58 -19.30
CA SER A 30 4.16 6.64 -20.71
C SER A 30 5.15 5.51 -21.04
N PRO A 31 5.08 4.92 -22.25
CA PRO A 31 6.00 3.85 -22.64
C PRO A 31 7.46 4.20 -22.42
N GLU A 32 7.85 5.43 -22.75
CA GLU A 32 9.22 5.92 -22.60
C GLU A 32 9.66 5.95 -21.13
N LEU A 33 8.85 6.55 -20.25
CA LEU A 33 9.14 6.61 -18.82
C LEU A 33 9.13 5.22 -18.18
N PHE A 34 8.24 4.33 -18.63
CA PHE A 34 8.20 2.95 -18.14
C PHE A 34 9.48 2.20 -18.51
N ASP A 35 9.92 2.28 -19.76
CA ASP A 35 11.12 1.60 -20.25
C ASP A 35 12.37 2.10 -19.52
N ASP A 36 12.48 3.42 -19.34
CA ASP A 36 13.59 4.02 -18.59
C ASP A 36 13.59 3.58 -17.13
N LEU A 37 12.45 3.66 -16.43
CA LEU A 37 12.34 3.21 -15.04
C LEU A 37 12.60 1.71 -14.87
N ASN A 38 12.17 0.89 -15.84
CA ASN A 38 12.36 -0.55 -15.80
C ASN A 38 13.82 -0.94 -16.05
N LYS A 39 14.54 -0.18 -16.88
CA LYS A 39 15.98 -0.34 -17.17
C LYS A 39 16.85 0.18 -16.03
N GLU A 40 16.50 1.33 -15.47
CA GLU A 40 17.24 2.00 -14.38
C GLU A 40 16.86 1.47 -13.00
N PHE A 41 15.92 0.51 -12.89
CA PHE A 41 15.50 -0.01 -11.61
C PHE A 41 16.70 -0.61 -10.85
N PRO A 42 16.99 -0.14 -9.62
CA PRO A 42 18.19 -0.57 -8.91
C PRO A 42 18.20 -2.08 -8.67
N PRO A 43 19.37 -2.74 -8.75
CA PRO A 43 19.47 -4.16 -8.43
C PRO A 43 19.16 -4.40 -6.94
N MET A 44 18.59 -5.56 -6.62
CA MET A 44 18.20 -5.88 -5.24
C MET A 44 19.37 -5.75 -4.24
N SER A 45 20.58 -6.09 -4.66
CA SER A 45 21.80 -6.00 -3.85
C SER A 45 22.20 -4.57 -3.48
N SER A 46 21.77 -3.55 -4.24
CA SER A 46 22.02 -2.15 -3.88
C SER A 46 20.95 -1.58 -2.95
N MET A 47 19.79 -2.25 -2.83
CA MET A 47 18.67 -1.84 -1.97
C MET A 47 18.66 -2.52 -0.59
N SER A 48 19.51 -3.52 -0.37
CA SER A 48 19.56 -4.32 0.86
C SER A 48 20.94 -4.26 1.49
N GLU A 49 20.99 -4.02 2.80
CA GLU A 49 22.23 -4.06 3.57
C GLU A 49 22.65 -5.50 3.93
N ARG A 50 21.74 -6.48 3.83
CA ARG A 50 21.97 -7.85 4.31
C ARG A 50 21.90 -8.86 3.17
N ARG A 51 22.98 -9.63 3.02
CA ARG A 51 23.00 -10.77 2.08
C ARG A 51 21.90 -11.78 2.45
N GLY A 52 21.13 -12.21 1.45
CA GLY A 52 20.09 -13.24 1.60
C GLY A 52 18.70 -12.71 1.98
N GLU A 53 18.50 -11.39 2.01
CA GLU A 53 17.14 -10.83 2.13
C GLU A 53 16.28 -11.24 0.93
N LEU A 54 15.03 -11.61 1.22
CA LEU A 54 14.04 -11.96 0.19
C LEU A 54 13.27 -10.73 -0.32
N PHE A 55 13.49 -9.58 0.30
CA PHE A 55 12.85 -8.32 -0.05
C PHE A 55 13.74 -7.14 0.31
N ALA A 56 13.83 -6.16 -0.58
CA ALA A 56 14.55 -4.92 -0.40
C ALA A 56 13.62 -3.73 -0.70
N GLN A 57 13.81 -2.64 0.02
CA GLN A 57 13.04 -1.41 -0.19
C GLN A 57 13.86 -0.16 0.12
N CYS A 58 13.64 0.90 -0.64
CA CYS A 58 14.16 2.24 -0.31
C CYS A 58 13.02 3.26 -0.39
N HIS A 59 13.00 4.21 0.56
CA HIS A 59 11.89 5.15 0.75
C HIS A 59 12.37 6.58 0.54
N SER A 60 11.59 7.37 -0.19
CA SER A 60 11.92 8.77 -0.50
C SER A 60 11.83 9.72 0.70
N SER A 61 11.26 9.26 1.82
CA SER A 61 11.20 9.96 3.10
C SER A 61 12.49 9.83 3.93
N ASP A 62 13.39 8.92 3.56
CA ASP A 62 14.69 8.79 4.20
C ASP A 62 15.70 9.76 3.56
N ALA A 63 15.93 10.89 4.23
CA ALA A 63 16.78 11.97 3.72
C ALA A 63 18.25 11.56 3.53
N LYS A 64 18.71 10.48 4.16
CA LYS A 64 20.06 9.93 4.00
C LYS A 64 20.03 8.54 3.35
N GLY A 65 18.87 8.11 2.86
CA GLY A 65 18.66 6.78 2.35
C GLY A 65 19.07 6.61 0.89
N GLN A 66 19.19 5.35 0.48
CA GLN A 66 19.55 4.92 -0.88
C GLN A 66 18.66 5.52 -1.97
N PHE A 67 17.38 5.84 -1.67
CA PHE A 67 16.49 6.47 -2.64
C PHE A 67 17.03 7.82 -3.15
N HIS A 68 17.62 8.64 -2.27
CA HIS A 68 18.16 9.94 -2.67
C HIS A 68 19.40 9.79 -3.57
N GLN A 69 20.24 8.79 -3.28
CA GLN A 69 21.36 8.41 -4.15
C GLN A 69 20.85 8.01 -5.54
N PHE A 70 19.80 7.17 -5.62
CA PHE A 70 19.21 6.77 -6.89
C PHE A 70 18.62 7.95 -7.67
N CYS A 71 18.04 8.97 -7.03
CA CYS A 71 17.64 10.20 -7.72
C CYS A 71 18.82 11.01 -8.29
N THR A 72 20.03 10.83 -7.78
CA THR A 72 21.22 11.49 -8.33
C THR A 72 21.84 10.68 -9.47
N GLU A 73 21.72 9.35 -9.39
CA GLU A 73 22.29 8.40 -10.36
C GLU A 73 21.38 8.19 -11.59
N PHE A 74 20.07 8.16 -11.40
CA PHE A 74 19.09 7.76 -12.42
C PHE A 74 18.10 8.89 -12.72
N GLU A 75 18.10 9.36 -13.97
CA GLU A 75 17.30 10.50 -14.39
C GLU A 75 15.80 10.20 -14.34
N SER A 76 15.38 8.99 -14.71
CA SER A 76 13.95 8.61 -14.71
C SER A 76 13.37 8.56 -13.29
N ILE A 77 14.17 8.12 -12.30
CA ILE A 77 13.77 8.08 -10.89
C ILE A 77 13.66 9.50 -10.33
N ARG A 78 14.57 10.41 -10.72
CA ARG A 78 14.48 11.83 -10.37
C ARG A 78 13.22 12.48 -10.97
N ALA A 79 12.97 12.28 -12.26
CA ALA A 79 11.81 12.82 -12.95
C ALA A 79 10.50 12.31 -12.33
N LEU A 80 10.43 11.01 -12.01
CA LEU A 80 9.30 10.43 -11.28
C LEU A 80 9.09 11.10 -9.92
N ARG A 81 10.17 11.33 -9.15
CA ARG A 81 10.09 11.99 -7.84
C ARG A 81 9.57 13.43 -7.96
N GLU A 82 10.09 14.22 -8.89
CA GLU A 82 9.67 15.59 -9.13
C GLU A 82 8.20 15.68 -9.54
N MET A 83 7.76 14.77 -10.42
CA MET A 83 6.36 14.66 -10.82
C MET A 83 5.44 14.39 -9.61
N ILE A 84 5.83 13.49 -8.73
CA ILE A 84 5.03 13.07 -7.57
C ILE A 84 5.02 14.13 -6.47
N ASP A 85 6.13 14.85 -6.28
CA ASP A 85 6.23 15.96 -5.33
C ASP A 85 5.44 17.20 -5.75
N SER A 86 5.05 17.28 -7.03
CA SER A 86 4.25 18.39 -7.54
C SER A 86 2.86 18.47 -6.90
N GLU A 87 2.38 19.69 -6.64
CA GLU A 87 1.01 19.92 -6.19
C GLU A 87 -0.02 19.42 -7.22
N ALA A 88 0.34 19.46 -8.51
CA ALA A 88 -0.46 18.96 -9.61
C ALA A 88 -0.78 17.47 -9.47
N PHE A 89 0.17 16.64 -9.02
CA PHE A 89 -0.08 15.22 -8.78
C PHE A 89 -1.09 14.98 -7.65
N VAL A 90 -0.92 15.63 -6.51
CA VAL A 90 -1.85 15.54 -5.37
C VAL A 90 -3.25 16.03 -5.76
N PHE A 91 -3.33 17.12 -6.53
CA PHE A 91 -4.58 17.64 -7.07
C PHE A 91 -5.26 16.64 -8.01
N ARG A 92 -4.51 16.04 -8.96
CA ARG A 92 -5.02 15.01 -9.89
C ARG A 92 -5.59 13.81 -9.13
N LEU A 93 -4.89 13.29 -8.11
CA LEU A 93 -5.40 12.15 -7.34
C LEU A 93 -6.64 12.50 -6.51
N THR A 94 -6.70 13.71 -5.95
CA THR A 94 -7.88 14.20 -5.22
C THR A 94 -9.07 14.35 -6.18
N LYS A 95 -8.85 14.89 -7.37
CA LYS A 95 -9.87 14.98 -8.43
C LYS A 95 -10.34 13.59 -8.85
N PHE A 96 -9.42 12.63 -9.03
CA PHE A 96 -9.75 11.24 -9.34
C PHE A 96 -10.69 10.63 -8.29
N LEU A 97 -10.39 10.81 -7.00
CA LEU A 97 -11.25 10.35 -5.90
C LEU A 97 -12.69 10.91 -6.01
N VAL A 98 -12.82 12.22 -6.25
CA VAL A 98 -14.13 12.89 -6.31
C VAL A 98 -14.92 12.48 -7.56
N SER A 99 -14.25 12.34 -8.70
CA SER A 99 -14.86 11.86 -9.95
C SER A 99 -15.39 10.43 -9.78
N ASN A 100 -14.71 9.60 -9.00
CA ASN A 100 -15.06 8.22 -8.73
C ASN A 100 -15.95 8.00 -7.50
N ARG A 101 -16.65 9.03 -7.01
CA ARG A 101 -17.52 8.92 -5.82
C ARG A 101 -18.63 7.85 -5.92
N ARG A 102 -19.08 7.51 -7.14
CA ARG A 102 -20.13 6.50 -7.38
C ARG A 102 -19.63 5.06 -7.22
N SER A 103 -18.31 4.86 -7.28
CA SER A 103 -17.66 3.55 -7.15
C SER A 103 -17.60 3.06 -5.71
N TRP A 104 -17.99 3.89 -4.74
CA TRP A 104 -17.93 3.59 -3.32
C TRP A 104 -19.16 2.82 -2.87
N GLY A 105 -18.96 1.68 -2.19
CA GLY A 105 -20.07 0.91 -1.60
C GLY A 105 -20.82 1.66 -0.49
N SER A 106 -20.24 2.73 0.07
CA SER A 106 -20.87 3.58 1.08
C SER A 106 -20.51 5.05 0.89
N TYR A 107 -21.54 5.90 0.72
CA TYR A 107 -21.37 7.35 0.67
C TYR A 107 -20.73 7.91 1.95
N GLY A 108 -21.03 7.31 3.11
CA GLY A 108 -20.41 7.69 4.38
C GLY A 108 -18.90 7.39 4.43
N SER A 109 -18.45 6.30 3.81
CA SER A 109 -17.01 5.98 3.69
C SER A 109 -16.30 6.97 2.75
N PHE A 110 -16.91 7.30 1.62
CA PHE A 110 -16.42 8.35 0.72
C PHE A 110 -16.30 9.72 1.43
N LEU A 111 -17.37 10.16 2.12
CA LEU A 111 -17.39 11.45 2.78
C LEU A 111 -16.32 11.55 3.89
N ARG A 112 -16.10 10.47 4.64
CA ARG A 112 -15.01 10.42 5.65
C ARG A 112 -13.65 10.66 5.03
N LEU A 113 -13.36 10.05 3.87
CA LEU A 113 -12.09 10.28 3.16
C LEU A 113 -12.00 11.70 2.60
N LEU A 114 -13.08 12.22 2.03
CA LEU A 114 -13.12 13.60 1.53
C LEU A 114 -12.89 14.62 2.65
N VAL A 115 -13.48 14.41 3.83
CA VAL A 115 -13.23 15.27 5.00
C VAL A 115 -11.75 15.18 5.42
N ARG A 116 -11.14 13.99 5.37
CA ARG A 116 -9.70 13.84 5.67
C ARG A 116 -8.83 14.64 4.70
N THR A 117 -9.12 14.66 3.40
CA THR A 117 -8.33 15.47 2.45
C THR A 117 -8.50 16.96 2.66
N ARG A 118 -9.68 17.42 3.09
CA ARG A 118 -9.94 18.84 3.40
C ARG A 118 -9.28 19.29 4.70
N LEU A 119 -9.21 18.42 5.71
CA LEU A 119 -8.69 18.77 7.03
C LEU A 119 -7.18 18.56 7.19
N ASN A 120 -6.50 17.92 6.24
CA ASN A 120 -5.09 17.62 6.35
C ASN A 120 -4.38 17.94 5.03
N ARG A 121 -3.17 18.51 5.12
CA ARG A 121 -2.28 18.58 3.97
C ARG A 121 -1.88 17.17 3.58
N LEU A 122 -1.91 16.86 2.29
CA LEU A 122 -1.41 15.60 1.76
C LEU A 122 0.05 15.76 1.32
N THR A 123 0.86 14.75 1.60
CA THR A 123 2.25 14.66 1.11
C THR A 123 2.43 13.33 0.41
N ALA A 124 3.00 13.37 -0.79
CA ALA A 124 3.36 12.18 -1.53
C ALA A 124 4.77 11.70 -1.14
N THR A 125 4.99 10.40 -1.27
CA THR A 125 6.29 9.77 -1.14
C THR A 125 6.38 8.62 -2.13
N VAL A 126 7.59 8.26 -2.50
CA VAL A 126 7.87 7.18 -3.44
C VAL A 126 8.70 6.12 -2.72
N SER A 127 8.44 4.86 -3.00
CA SER A 127 9.25 3.76 -2.52
C SER A 127 9.52 2.80 -3.66
N LEU A 128 10.77 2.35 -3.79
CA LEU A 128 11.13 1.27 -4.72
C LEU A 128 11.16 -0.02 -3.93
N HIS A 129 10.47 -1.04 -4.41
CA HIS A 129 10.31 -2.33 -3.75
C HIS A 129 10.79 -3.44 -4.70
N CYS A 130 11.58 -4.36 -4.18
CA CYS A 130 12.04 -5.54 -4.91
C CYS A 130 11.86 -6.78 -4.05
N GLY A 131 11.16 -7.79 -4.54
CA GLY A 131 11.00 -9.09 -3.87
C GLY A 131 11.44 -10.25 -4.75
N VAL A 132 11.89 -11.33 -4.12
CA VAL A 132 12.19 -12.62 -4.77
C VAL A 132 11.27 -13.71 -4.24
N ARG A 133 11.34 -14.87 -4.90
CA ARG A 133 10.62 -16.07 -4.48
C ARG A 133 10.82 -16.37 -2.98
N GLY A 134 9.72 -16.69 -2.32
CA GLY A 134 9.66 -17.07 -0.91
C GLY A 134 9.38 -15.93 0.05
N TYR A 135 9.45 -14.67 -0.41
CA TYR A 135 8.97 -13.52 0.36
C TYR A 135 7.45 -13.53 0.48
N GLY A 136 6.94 -13.08 1.63
CA GLY A 136 5.52 -12.86 1.86
C GLY A 136 5.31 -11.63 2.75
N LEU A 137 4.51 -10.69 2.28
CA LEU A 137 3.93 -9.63 3.09
C LEU A 137 2.50 -10.05 3.44
N THR A 138 2.33 -10.50 4.68
CA THR A 138 1.05 -10.97 5.21
C THR A 138 -0.02 -9.86 5.20
N PRO A 139 -1.31 -10.23 5.34
CA PRO A 139 -2.39 -9.27 5.36
C PRO A 139 -2.14 -8.12 6.34
N HIS A 140 -2.27 -6.90 5.83
CA HIS A 140 -2.09 -5.68 6.62
C HIS A 140 -2.95 -4.55 6.05
N THR A 141 -3.13 -3.50 6.87
CA THR A 141 -3.96 -2.34 6.51
C THR A 141 -3.14 -1.09 6.21
N ASP A 142 -1.83 -1.17 6.01
CA ASP A 142 -0.94 0.01 5.89
C ASP A 142 -0.89 0.95 7.12
N LYS A 143 0.04 1.93 7.08
CA LYS A 143 0.22 2.95 8.13
C LYS A 143 -1.07 3.76 8.38
N ALA A 144 -1.29 4.16 9.62
CA ALA A 144 -2.52 4.82 10.07
C ALA A 144 -2.75 6.21 9.43
N ASP A 145 -1.68 6.92 9.14
CA ASP A 145 -1.66 8.24 8.51
C ASP A 145 -1.68 8.17 6.98
N LYS A 146 -1.51 6.97 6.40
CA LYS A 146 -1.65 6.79 4.95
C LYS A 146 -3.07 7.17 4.52
N PHE A 147 -3.15 7.83 3.37
CA PHE A 147 -4.39 8.26 2.74
C PHE A 147 -4.73 7.39 1.53
N ALA A 148 -3.74 7.18 0.66
CA ALA A 148 -3.86 6.35 -0.52
C ALA A 148 -2.50 5.73 -0.86
N ALA A 149 -2.53 4.63 -1.61
CA ALA A 149 -1.36 4.00 -2.19
C ALA A 149 -1.64 3.65 -3.65
N LEU A 150 -0.73 4.03 -4.54
CA LEU A 150 -0.67 3.59 -5.93
C LEU A 150 0.55 2.69 -6.10
N ILE A 151 0.31 1.42 -6.45
CA ILE A 151 1.33 0.44 -6.79
C ILE A 151 1.48 0.45 -8.30
N ILE A 152 2.72 0.47 -8.80
CA ILE A 152 3.04 0.33 -10.23
C ILE A 152 4.04 -0.80 -10.36
N TYR A 153 3.75 -1.78 -11.22
CA TYR A 153 4.59 -2.95 -11.43
C TYR A 153 5.58 -2.73 -12.58
N LEU A 154 6.82 -3.13 -12.33
CA LEU A 154 7.91 -3.18 -13.30
C LEU A 154 8.33 -4.64 -13.46
N GLY A 155 8.49 -5.12 -14.69
CA GLY A 155 8.72 -6.55 -14.91
C GLY A 155 8.91 -6.90 -16.38
N SER A 156 9.31 -8.14 -16.64
CA SER A 156 9.51 -8.72 -17.98
C SER A 156 8.20 -9.10 -18.67
N GLY A 157 7.12 -9.33 -17.91
CA GLY A 157 5.86 -9.83 -18.43
C GLY A 157 5.80 -11.35 -18.56
N ASP A 158 6.72 -12.10 -17.94
CA ASP A 158 6.60 -13.56 -17.84
C ASP A 158 5.24 -13.97 -17.25
N PHE A 159 4.51 -14.82 -17.97
CA PHE A 159 3.19 -15.32 -17.61
C PHE A 159 3.13 -15.90 -16.18
N ASN A 160 4.18 -16.62 -15.75
CA ASN A 160 4.19 -17.20 -14.40
C ASN A 160 4.37 -16.12 -13.33
N ALA A 161 5.16 -15.08 -13.62
CA ALA A 161 5.33 -13.94 -12.73
C ALA A 161 4.02 -13.13 -12.61
N VAL A 162 3.30 -12.95 -13.72
CA VAL A 162 1.99 -12.27 -13.75
C VAL A 162 1.00 -12.95 -12.78
N ALA A 163 0.93 -14.29 -12.81
CA ALA A 163 0.00 -15.06 -12.00
C ALA A 163 0.34 -15.11 -10.49
N THR A 164 1.60 -14.87 -10.10
CA THR A 164 2.09 -15.15 -8.73
C THR A 164 2.76 -13.96 -8.04
N GLY A 165 2.94 -12.82 -8.72
CA GLY A 165 3.59 -11.62 -8.16
C GLY A 165 2.65 -10.51 -7.70
N GLY A 166 1.34 -10.69 -7.87
CA GLY A 166 0.35 -9.65 -7.67
C GLY A 166 0.16 -9.19 -6.23
N THR A 167 -0.69 -8.19 -6.04
CA THR A 167 -1.15 -7.74 -4.70
C THR A 167 -2.59 -8.18 -4.54
N ALA A 168 -2.86 -9.03 -3.54
CA ALA A 168 -4.20 -9.50 -3.25
C ALA A 168 -4.90 -8.56 -2.26
N PHE A 169 -6.17 -8.25 -2.54
CA PHE A 169 -7.02 -7.37 -1.74
C PHE A 169 -8.16 -8.15 -1.12
N TYR A 170 -8.47 -7.79 0.13
CA TYR A 170 -9.41 -8.50 0.98
C TYR A 170 -10.56 -7.59 1.40
N THR A 171 -11.76 -8.17 1.43
CA THR A 171 -12.96 -7.53 1.93
C THR A 171 -13.56 -8.39 3.03
N PRO A 172 -14.21 -7.79 4.05
CA PRO A 172 -14.94 -8.56 5.04
C PRO A 172 -15.93 -9.55 4.40
N THR A 173 -16.00 -10.78 4.90
CA THR A 173 -17.14 -11.66 4.62
C THR A 173 -18.39 -11.06 5.24
N GLU A 174 -18.26 -10.61 6.48
CA GLU A 174 -19.30 -9.92 7.23
C GLU A 174 -18.70 -8.74 8.02
N ASN A 175 -19.34 -7.57 7.91
CA ASN A 175 -18.82 -6.34 8.47
C ASN A 175 -18.62 -6.39 10.00
N HIS A 176 -19.45 -7.13 10.72
CA HIS A 176 -19.32 -7.23 12.18
C HIS A 176 -18.17 -8.16 12.60
N LEU A 177 -17.88 -9.22 11.83
CA LEU A 177 -16.75 -10.12 12.07
C LEU A 177 -15.42 -9.40 11.90
N ALA A 178 -15.24 -8.66 10.79
CA ALA A 178 -14.03 -7.88 10.55
C ALA A 178 -13.82 -6.79 11.61
N LYS A 179 -14.89 -6.10 12.04
CA LYS A 179 -14.82 -5.12 13.13
C LYS A 179 -14.42 -5.76 14.46
N ARG A 180 -14.96 -6.93 14.80
CA ARG A 180 -14.61 -7.69 16.00
C ARG A 180 -13.15 -8.11 15.97
N PHE A 181 -12.70 -8.64 14.83
CA PHE A 181 -11.32 -9.04 14.59
C PHE A 181 -10.35 -7.86 14.78
N LEU A 182 -10.60 -6.73 14.12
CA LEU A 182 -9.75 -5.54 14.23
C LEU A 182 -9.73 -4.98 15.66
N ARG A 183 -10.88 -4.93 16.35
CA ARG A 183 -10.93 -4.48 17.74
C ARG A 183 -10.09 -5.35 18.66
N ARG A 184 -10.09 -6.66 18.45
CA ARG A 184 -9.26 -7.58 19.22
C ARG A 184 -7.78 -7.35 18.93
N LEU A 185 -7.40 -7.25 17.67
CA LEU A 185 -6.01 -6.98 17.26
C LEU A 185 -5.45 -5.66 17.79
N THR A 186 -6.31 -4.67 17.97
CA THR A 186 -5.91 -3.32 18.41
C THR A 186 -6.10 -3.07 19.91
N GLY A 187 -6.66 -4.05 20.64
CA GLY A 187 -7.09 -3.88 22.03
C GLY A 187 -8.28 -2.93 22.22
N MET A 188 -8.95 -2.50 21.14
CA MET A 188 -10.13 -1.61 21.18
C MET A 188 -11.41 -2.31 21.63
N ASN A 189 -11.35 -3.61 21.95
CA ASN A 189 -12.39 -4.32 22.68
C ASN A 189 -12.32 -4.08 24.20
N GLN A 190 -11.23 -3.48 24.70
CA GLN A 190 -11.04 -3.21 26.12
C GLN A 190 -11.47 -1.78 26.49
N ARG A 191 -11.82 -1.58 27.77
CA ARG A 191 -12.13 -0.27 28.38
C ARG A 191 -13.27 0.46 27.64
N GLY A 192 -13.25 1.80 27.66
CA GLY A 192 -14.28 2.65 27.05
C GLY A 192 -14.36 2.55 25.51
N TRP A 193 -13.32 2.06 24.84
CA TRP A 193 -13.30 1.92 23.37
C TRP A 193 -14.37 0.96 22.85
N ARG A 194 -14.81 -0.01 23.67
CA ARG A 194 -15.89 -0.95 23.30
C ARG A 194 -17.19 -0.25 22.94
N PHE A 195 -17.44 0.93 23.50
CA PHE A 195 -18.67 1.71 23.28
C PHE A 195 -18.55 2.73 22.15
N VAL A 196 -17.33 3.07 21.72
CA VAL A 196 -17.12 4.02 20.62
C VAL A 196 -17.53 3.34 19.31
N PRO A 197 -18.51 3.87 18.54
CA PRO A 197 -18.89 3.29 17.27
C PRO A 197 -17.69 3.18 16.32
N PHE A 198 -17.57 2.07 15.60
CA PHE A 198 -16.37 1.73 14.81
C PHE A 198 -15.95 2.84 13.83
N ARG A 199 -16.93 3.52 13.20
CA ARG A 199 -16.69 4.63 12.26
C ARG A 199 -15.97 5.83 12.86
N PHE A 200 -15.95 5.96 14.19
CA PHE A 200 -15.31 7.04 14.93
C PHE A 200 -13.98 6.60 15.57
N LEU A 201 -13.61 5.32 15.45
CA LEU A 201 -12.31 4.86 15.93
C LEU A 201 -11.19 5.48 15.08
N PRO A 202 -10.03 5.78 15.68
CA PRO A 202 -8.88 6.25 14.92
C PRO A 202 -8.43 5.17 13.93
N LEU A 203 -7.96 5.58 12.76
CA LEU A 203 -7.29 4.65 11.86
C LEU A 203 -6.07 4.07 12.55
N VAL A 204 -5.85 2.78 12.30
CA VAL A 204 -4.74 2.01 12.86
C VAL A 204 -3.95 1.38 11.72
N SER A 205 -2.68 1.12 12.03
CA SER A 205 -1.82 0.25 11.25
C SER A 205 -1.84 -1.11 11.93
N VAL A 206 -2.34 -2.12 11.23
CA VAL A 206 -2.36 -3.49 11.71
C VAL A 206 -1.78 -4.36 10.60
N GLY A 207 -0.93 -5.31 10.98
CA GLY A 207 -0.41 -6.35 10.12
C GLY A 207 -0.39 -7.65 10.89
N LEU A 208 -0.69 -8.75 10.22
CA LEU A 208 -0.59 -10.06 10.84
C LEU A 208 0.89 -10.52 10.85
N PRO A 209 1.29 -11.42 11.76
CA PRO A 209 2.66 -11.91 11.84
C PRO A 209 3.14 -12.42 10.48
N ARG A 210 4.38 -12.08 10.10
CA ARG A 210 4.95 -12.53 8.83
C ARG A 210 5.19 -14.04 8.87
N VAL A 211 4.77 -14.75 7.84
CA VAL A 211 5.03 -16.18 7.65
C VAL A 211 6.01 -16.30 6.49
N TYR A 212 7.27 -16.60 6.77
CA TYR A 212 8.26 -16.84 5.72
C TYR A 212 8.22 -18.31 5.30
N SER A 213 8.35 -18.56 4.00
CA SER A 213 8.34 -19.90 3.38
C SER A 213 9.48 -20.82 3.85
N LYS A 214 10.57 -20.27 4.40
CA LYS A 214 11.65 -21.05 5.01
C LYS A 214 11.37 -21.34 6.48
N GLY A 215 10.49 -22.29 6.74
CA GLY A 215 10.54 -23.19 7.90
C GLY A 215 10.40 -22.66 9.34
N GLU A 216 10.28 -21.35 9.59
CA GLU A 216 10.45 -20.83 10.96
C GLU A 216 9.19 -20.41 11.74
N SER A 217 7.98 -20.38 11.16
CA SER A 217 6.78 -20.18 12.01
C SER A 217 6.17 -21.51 12.46
N SER A 218 6.87 -22.18 13.39
CA SER A 218 6.25 -23.15 14.29
C SER A 218 5.25 -22.49 15.26
N ASP A 219 5.08 -21.17 15.20
CA ASP A 219 4.12 -20.45 16.03
C ASP A 219 2.68 -20.78 15.61
N GLN A 220 2.06 -21.65 16.41
CA GLN A 220 0.66 -22.03 16.30
C GLN A 220 -0.27 -20.81 16.45
N GLY A 221 0.15 -19.78 17.17
CA GLY A 221 -0.58 -18.52 17.34
C GLY A 221 -0.69 -17.73 16.03
N ALA A 222 0.42 -17.52 15.33
CA ALA A 222 0.42 -16.87 14.01
C ALA A 222 -0.48 -17.60 13.00
N LYS A 223 -0.41 -18.94 12.96
CA LYS A 223 -1.27 -19.76 12.08
C LYS A 223 -2.75 -19.63 12.42
N ALA A 224 -3.11 -19.69 13.70
CA ALA A 224 -4.48 -19.52 14.16
C ALA A 224 -5.02 -18.12 13.81
N LEU A 225 -4.19 -17.08 13.96
CA LEU A 225 -4.57 -15.72 13.62
C LEU A 225 -4.80 -15.52 12.11
N MET A 226 -3.98 -16.16 11.28
CA MET A 226 -4.15 -16.16 9.82
C MET A 226 -5.42 -16.89 9.39
N ALA A 227 -5.69 -18.06 9.98
CA ALA A 227 -6.91 -18.81 9.72
C ALA A 227 -8.16 -18.00 10.11
N GLU A 228 -8.14 -17.31 11.25
CA GLU A 228 -9.23 -16.43 11.65
C GLU A 228 -9.39 -15.24 10.69
N PHE A 229 -8.30 -14.65 10.21
CA PHE A 229 -8.35 -13.59 9.22
C PHE A 229 -9.06 -14.05 7.95
N HIS A 230 -8.67 -15.20 7.39
CA HIS A 230 -9.28 -15.78 6.18
C HIS A 230 -10.71 -16.28 6.40
N HIS A 231 -11.11 -16.53 7.64
CA HIS A 231 -12.52 -16.75 7.99
C HIS A 231 -13.33 -15.44 7.97
N ALA A 232 -12.76 -14.35 8.50
CA ALA A 232 -13.42 -13.05 8.58
C ALA A 232 -13.34 -12.21 7.29
N HIS A 233 -12.44 -12.56 6.37
CA HIS A 233 -12.20 -11.83 5.13
C HIS A 233 -12.07 -12.78 3.96
N LYS A 234 -12.63 -12.38 2.81
CA LYS A 234 -12.42 -13.06 1.54
C LYS A 234 -11.60 -12.19 0.62
N ARG A 235 -10.73 -12.83 -0.17
CA ARG A 235 -10.06 -12.18 -1.29
C ARG A 235 -11.12 -11.81 -2.33
N PHE A 236 -11.16 -10.56 -2.76
CA PHE A 236 -12.13 -10.10 -3.77
C PHE A 236 -11.47 -9.63 -5.06
N PHE A 237 -10.19 -9.27 -5.00
CA PHE A 237 -9.45 -8.77 -6.15
C PHE A 237 -7.96 -9.11 -6.01
N VAL A 238 -7.30 -9.37 -7.14
CA VAL A 238 -5.84 -9.50 -7.23
C VAL A 238 -5.39 -8.56 -8.33
N SER A 239 -4.54 -7.59 -7.98
CA SER A 239 -3.84 -6.78 -8.96
C SER A 239 -2.64 -7.58 -9.45
N GLU A 240 -2.82 -8.27 -10.58
CA GLU A 240 -1.81 -9.10 -11.22
C GLU A 240 -0.51 -8.34 -11.51
N PHE A 241 0.62 -9.04 -11.48
CA PHE A 241 1.93 -8.44 -11.71
C PHE A 241 2.21 -8.26 -13.21
N VAL A 242 1.42 -7.40 -13.85
CA VAL A 242 1.56 -7.06 -15.27
C VAL A 242 2.46 -5.82 -15.41
N PRO A 243 3.45 -5.82 -16.31
CA PRO A 243 4.29 -4.64 -16.56
C PRO A 243 3.45 -3.40 -16.91
N ASN A 244 3.86 -2.24 -16.39
CA ASN A 244 3.19 -0.95 -16.59
C ASN A 244 1.70 -0.95 -16.18
N SER A 245 1.34 -1.83 -15.25
CA SER A 245 0.03 -1.89 -14.63
C SER A 245 0.15 -1.66 -13.12
N GLY A 246 -0.99 -1.62 -12.44
CA GLY A 246 -0.97 -1.34 -11.02
C GLY A 246 -2.33 -1.20 -10.40
N ALA A 247 -2.33 -0.80 -9.12
CA ALA A 247 -3.55 -0.59 -8.35
C ALA A 247 -3.45 0.65 -7.47
N LEU A 248 -4.52 1.46 -7.45
CA LEU A 248 -4.77 2.52 -6.49
C LEU A 248 -5.82 2.06 -5.50
N PHE A 249 -5.54 2.25 -4.22
CA PHE A 249 -6.52 2.07 -3.16
C PHE A 249 -6.41 3.17 -2.11
N PHE A 250 -7.52 3.42 -1.44
CA PHE A 250 -7.62 4.41 -0.38
C PHE A 250 -7.61 3.71 0.98
N LYS A 251 -6.82 4.26 1.89
CA LYS A 251 -6.60 3.71 3.22
C LYS A 251 -7.84 3.90 4.11
N ASP A 252 -8.40 2.79 4.56
CA ASP A 252 -9.36 2.70 5.66
C ASP A 252 -8.95 1.59 6.66
N GLN A 253 -9.77 1.34 7.69
CA GLN A 253 -9.54 0.27 8.67
C GLN A 253 -9.73 -1.13 8.08
N LEU A 254 -10.47 -1.24 6.97
CA LEU A 254 -10.85 -2.52 6.36
C LEU A 254 -10.22 -2.75 4.98
N THR A 255 -9.32 -1.87 4.54
CA THR A 255 -8.58 -2.03 3.28
C THR A 255 -7.37 -2.94 3.48
N TRP A 256 -7.62 -4.25 3.61
CA TRP A 256 -6.58 -5.26 3.81
C TRP A 256 -5.99 -5.71 2.49
N HIS A 257 -4.67 -5.89 2.45
CA HIS A 257 -3.97 -6.43 1.30
C HIS A 257 -2.71 -7.20 1.71
N GLU A 258 -2.21 -8.02 0.80
CA GLU A 258 -1.03 -8.87 1.00
C GLU A 258 -0.24 -9.01 -0.31
N VAL A 259 1.00 -9.47 -0.20
CA VAL A 259 1.84 -9.91 -1.32
C VAL A 259 2.39 -11.28 -0.97
N ASP A 260 2.17 -12.29 -1.80
CA ASP A 260 2.70 -13.64 -1.59
C ASP A 260 3.56 -14.05 -2.79
N LEU A 261 4.86 -14.26 -2.57
CA LEU A 261 5.82 -14.70 -3.58
C LEU A 261 6.31 -16.13 -3.35
N ALA A 262 5.60 -16.96 -2.56
CA ALA A 262 5.98 -18.34 -2.32
C ALA A 262 6.21 -19.13 -3.62
N ASN A 263 5.34 -18.91 -4.60
CA ASN A 263 5.35 -19.56 -5.91
C ASN A 263 5.91 -18.67 -7.05
N PHE A 264 6.54 -17.54 -6.73
CA PHE A 264 7.10 -16.63 -7.73
C PHE A 264 8.28 -17.28 -8.48
N PRO A 265 8.51 -16.99 -9.78
CA PRO A 265 9.61 -17.61 -10.53
C PRO A 265 10.98 -17.32 -9.90
N PRO A 266 11.87 -18.31 -9.77
CA PRO A 266 13.13 -18.17 -9.02
C PRO A 266 14.16 -17.25 -9.69
N HIS A 267 14.01 -16.99 -10.99
CA HIS A 267 14.90 -16.14 -11.79
C HIS A 267 14.33 -14.74 -12.03
N GLU A 268 13.14 -14.46 -11.51
CA GLU A 268 12.47 -13.16 -11.67
C GLU A 268 12.56 -12.31 -10.41
N LEU A 269 12.52 -11.00 -10.60
CA LEU A 269 12.41 -10.02 -9.53
C LEU A 269 11.04 -9.35 -9.59
N ARG A 270 10.29 -9.40 -8.49
CA ARG A 270 9.06 -8.63 -8.35
C ARG A 270 9.42 -7.19 -8.03
N ARG A 271 9.50 -6.33 -9.05
CA ARG A 271 9.83 -4.91 -8.93
C ARG A 271 8.57 -4.07 -8.92
N SER A 272 8.46 -3.14 -7.98
CA SER A 272 7.32 -2.22 -7.95
C SER A 272 7.71 -0.86 -7.42
N ILE A 273 7.12 0.17 -7.99
CA ILE A 273 7.12 1.53 -7.45
C ILE A 273 5.85 1.68 -6.62
N LEU A 274 6.00 2.14 -5.39
CA LEU A 274 4.89 2.43 -4.49
C LEU A 274 4.83 3.94 -4.23
N ILE A 275 3.75 4.57 -4.66
CA ILE A 275 3.48 5.98 -4.42
C ILE A 275 2.47 6.07 -3.27
N ASN A 276 2.91 6.58 -2.13
CA ASN A 276 2.06 6.72 -0.95
C ASN A 276 1.70 8.18 -0.73
N LEU A 277 0.41 8.46 -0.54
CA LEU A 277 -0.05 9.73 0.01
C LEU A 277 -0.27 9.59 1.51
N TYR A 278 0.26 10.53 2.28
CA TYR A 278 0.06 10.62 3.73
C TYR A 278 -0.73 11.87 4.09
N CYS A 279 -1.63 11.74 5.07
CA CYS A 279 -2.20 12.89 5.76
C CYS A 279 -1.17 13.42 6.75
N VAL A 280 -0.64 14.62 6.51
CA VAL A 280 0.22 15.30 7.48
C VAL A 280 -0.63 15.65 8.71
N PRO A 281 -0.37 15.06 9.88
CA PRO A 281 -1.16 15.37 11.07
C PRO A 281 -0.98 16.85 11.42
N ALA A 282 -2.11 17.54 11.64
CA ALA A 282 -2.10 18.89 12.19
C ALA A 282 -1.30 18.92 13.51
N LEU A 283 -0.60 20.03 13.77
CA LEU A 283 0.25 20.24 14.95
C LEU A 283 -0.36 19.72 16.28
N PRO A 284 -1.63 20.00 16.61
CA PRO A 284 -2.26 19.50 17.84
C PRO A 284 -2.34 17.96 17.91
N LYS A 285 -2.61 17.31 16.77
CA LYS A 285 -2.66 15.84 16.70
C LYS A 285 -1.28 15.22 16.89
N ARG A 286 -0.21 15.86 16.41
CA ARG A 286 1.17 15.39 16.64
C ARG A 286 1.50 15.36 18.13
N ILE A 287 1.09 16.39 18.86
CA ILE A 287 1.27 16.49 20.32
C ILE A 287 0.48 15.36 21.01
N PHE A 288 -0.80 15.19 20.68
CA PHE A 288 -1.63 14.13 21.26
C PHE A 288 -1.09 12.71 20.97
N HIS A 289 -0.58 12.46 19.77
CA HIS A 289 0.04 11.17 19.43
C HIS A 289 1.27 10.89 20.28
N ARG A 290 2.15 11.88 20.48
CA ARG A 290 3.32 11.73 21.37
C ARG A 290 2.91 11.40 22.80
N PHE A 291 1.88 12.06 23.33
CA PHE A 291 1.35 11.74 24.66
C PHE A 291 0.75 10.34 24.73
N ARG A 292 -0.05 9.94 23.74
CA ARG A 292 -0.68 8.61 23.71
C ARG A 292 0.34 7.49 23.62
N ASP A 293 1.35 7.65 22.78
CA ASP A 293 2.37 6.61 22.56
C ASP A 293 3.32 6.52 23.77
N ALA A 294 3.53 7.60 24.53
CA ALA A 294 4.22 7.57 25.83
C ALA A 294 3.45 6.81 26.93
N ILE A 295 2.13 6.65 26.79
CA ILE A 295 1.24 5.99 27.78
C ILE A 295 0.92 4.55 27.36
N ARG A 296 1.28 4.12 26.14
CA ARG A 296 1.03 2.74 25.70
C ARG A 296 1.97 1.79 26.47
N PRO A 297 1.45 0.86 27.29
CA PRO A 297 2.27 -0.23 27.78
C PRO A 297 2.80 -1.01 26.58
N SER A 298 4.08 -1.38 26.61
CA SER A 298 4.65 -2.32 25.66
C SER A 298 3.85 -3.61 25.74
N VAL A 299 3.10 -3.91 24.69
CA VAL A 299 2.48 -5.23 24.54
C VAL A 299 3.65 -6.20 24.31
N PRO A 300 3.83 -7.22 25.16
CA PRO A 300 4.81 -8.27 24.92
C PRO A 300 4.49 -9.06 23.65
#